data_AF-A0A535VTI1-F1
#
_entry.id   AF-A0A535VTI1-F1
#
_cell.length_a   1.000
_cell.length_b   1.000
_cell.length_c   1.000
_cell.angle_alpha   90.00
_cell.angle_beta   90.00
_cell.angle_gamma   90.00
#
_symmetry.space_group_name_H-M   'P 1'
#
loop_
_entity.id
_entity.type
_entity.pdbx_description
1 polymer ?
#
loop_
_entity_poly.entity_id
_entity_poly.type
_entity_poly.pdbx_seq_one_letter_code
_entity_poly.pdbx_strand_id
1 'polypeptide(L)'
;MLPLIPRSVAAFYREFMACLQALGIEVTINTLPSEIRNPFRCDEDEVHASYDPVYVQRFWRILVQTDTVLQRYRSPFLGKSSPVHFFWGSFDLALTVFSGRGAPERQGADRITQEAYSHEEISCGFWPGDERFPTPAFYSYTYPEPPGLGTTSILPAAAFYSQELGEFFLRYDDVRSASSPEQALLEFFQSTYEAGATLGQWDREALERRVR
;
A
#
# COMPACT_ATOMS: atom_id res chain seq x y z
N MET A 1 -6.62 -28.96 8.61
CA MET A 1 -6.53 -27.54 8.23
C MET A 1 -7.81 -26.85 8.64
N LEU A 2 -7.70 -25.68 9.28
CA LEU A 2 -8.83 -24.86 9.68
C LEU A 2 -9.41 -24.16 8.44
N PRO A 3 -10.69 -24.38 8.05
CA PRO A 3 -11.23 -23.81 6.83
C PRO A 3 -11.48 -22.30 6.96
N LEU A 4 -11.31 -21.57 5.85
CA LEU A 4 -11.71 -20.17 5.72
C LEU A 4 -13.11 -20.14 5.10
N ILE A 5 -14.12 -19.83 5.92
CA ILE A 5 -15.55 -19.86 5.58
C ILE A 5 -16.26 -18.72 6.32
N PRO A 6 -17.48 -18.32 5.92
CA PRO A 6 -18.26 -17.33 6.68
C PRO A 6 -18.48 -17.79 8.12
N ARG A 7 -17.97 -17.01 9.07
CA ARG A 7 -18.12 -17.15 10.52
C ARG A 7 -17.52 -15.94 11.21
N SER A 8 -17.92 -15.69 12.45
CA SER A 8 -17.36 -14.59 13.23
C SER A 8 -15.86 -14.74 13.47
N VAL A 9 -15.17 -13.61 13.62
CA VAL A 9 -13.76 -13.57 14.02
C VAL A 9 -13.57 -14.31 15.35
N ALA A 10 -14.47 -14.14 16.31
CA ALA A 10 -14.44 -14.84 17.60
C ALA A 10 -14.57 -16.36 17.46
N ALA A 11 -15.46 -16.86 16.59
CA ALA A 11 -15.58 -18.29 16.32
C ALA A 11 -14.30 -18.85 15.65
N PHE A 12 -13.72 -18.12 14.70
CA PHE A 12 -12.45 -18.49 14.08
C PHE A 12 -11.32 -18.55 15.11
N TYR A 13 -11.20 -17.51 15.96
CA TYR A 13 -10.18 -17.41 16.99
C TYR A 13 -10.24 -18.57 17.98
N ARG A 14 -11.43 -18.91 18.49
CA ARG A 14 -11.61 -20.03 19.43
C ARG A 14 -11.19 -21.37 18.82
N GLU A 15 -11.58 -21.65 17.58
CA GLU A 15 -11.20 -22.91 16.92
C GLU A 15 -9.69 -22.95 16.60
N PHE A 16 -9.11 -21.81 16.21
CA PHE A 16 -7.67 -21.69 16.01
C PHE A 16 -6.87 -21.97 17.29
N MET A 17 -7.27 -21.37 18.41
CA MET A 17 -6.63 -21.61 19.72
C MET A 17 -6.80 -23.05 20.20
N ALA A 18 -7.97 -23.66 19.98
CA ALA A 18 -8.21 -25.07 20.29
C ALA A 18 -7.30 -26.00 19.46
N CYS A 19 -7.08 -25.68 18.17
CA CYS A 19 -6.17 -26.41 17.31
C CYS A 19 -4.71 -26.32 17.80
N LEU A 20 -4.26 -25.14 18.22
CA LEU A 20 -2.92 -24.95 18.80
C LEU A 20 -2.76 -25.74 20.10
N GLN A 21 -3.76 -25.69 20.99
CA GLN A 21 -3.75 -26.45 22.24
C GLN A 21 -3.70 -27.96 21.99
N ALA A 22 -4.46 -28.48 21.02
CA ALA A 22 -4.44 -29.90 20.66
C ALA A 22 -3.07 -30.36 20.11
N LEU A 23 -2.28 -29.44 19.56
CA LEU A 23 -0.91 -29.68 19.12
C LEU A 23 0.14 -29.47 20.23
N GLY A 24 -0.29 -29.12 21.46
CA GLY A 24 0.61 -28.80 22.57
C GLY A 24 1.36 -27.47 22.40
N ILE A 25 0.83 -26.56 21.58
CA ILE A 25 1.43 -25.25 21.31
C ILE A 25 0.75 -24.22 22.20
N GLU A 26 1.52 -23.65 23.14
CA GLU A 26 1.06 -22.56 23.99
C GLU A 26 1.49 -21.21 23.40
N VAL A 27 0.53 -20.33 23.14
CA VAL A 27 0.78 -18.95 22.66
C VAL A 27 -0.16 -17.98 23.34
N THR A 28 0.33 -16.75 23.50
CA THR A 28 -0.48 -15.60 23.93
C THR A 28 -0.61 -14.65 22.74
N ILE A 29 -1.84 -14.40 22.30
CA ILE A 29 -2.14 -13.46 21.21
C ILE A 29 -2.74 -12.20 21.82
N ASN A 30 -2.21 -11.02 21.45
CA ASN A 30 -2.92 -9.77 21.74
C ASN A 30 -4.20 -9.75 20.91
N THR A 31 -5.34 -9.81 21.57
CA THR A 31 -6.63 -9.91 20.88
C THR A 31 -7.21 -8.55 20.51
N LEU A 32 -6.57 -7.43 20.86
CA LEU A 32 -6.99 -6.11 20.41
C LEU A 32 -6.34 -5.78 19.05
N PRO A 33 -7.13 -5.66 17.95
CA PRO A 33 -6.60 -5.20 16.66
C PRO A 33 -5.89 -3.85 16.78
N SER A 34 -4.78 -3.73 16.05
CA SER A 34 -4.08 -2.44 15.87
C SER A 34 -4.60 -1.73 14.64
N GLU A 35 -4.49 -0.40 14.60
CA GLU A 35 -4.73 0.45 13.41
C GLU A 35 -6.17 0.40 12.85
N ILE A 36 -7.12 -0.22 13.56
CA ILE A 36 -8.55 -0.22 13.26
C ILE A 36 -9.26 0.79 14.16
N ARG A 37 -10.15 1.61 13.59
CA ARG A 37 -10.99 2.53 14.35
C ARG A 37 -12.05 1.74 15.12
N ASN A 38 -12.15 1.97 16.44
CA ASN A 38 -13.12 1.30 17.33
C ASN A 38 -13.07 -0.25 17.22
N PRO A 39 -11.92 -0.88 17.49
CA PRO A 39 -11.75 -2.30 17.24
C PRO A 39 -12.54 -3.16 18.24
N PHE A 40 -13.18 -4.21 17.74
CA PHE A 40 -13.64 -5.31 18.58
C PHE A 40 -12.47 -6.23 18.90
N ARG A 41 -12.42 -6.78 20.12
CA ARG A 41 -11.41 -7.78 20.46
C ARG A 41 -11.68 -9.05 19.65
N CYS A 42 -10.67 -9.63 19.02
CA CYS A 42 -10.83 -10.78 18.12
C CYS A 42 -11.48 -12.00 18.78
N ASP A 43 -11.32 -12.17 20.10
CA ASP A 43 -11.94 -13.24 20.90
C ASP A 43 -13.42 -12.98 21.23
N GLU A 44 -13.91 -11.76 20.98
CA GLU A 44 -15.26 -11.28 21.30
C GLU A 44 -16.03 -10.76 20.07
N ASP A 45 -15.35 -10.56 18.93
CA ASP A 45 -15.93 -10.05 17.70
C ASP A 45 -16.86 -11.07 17.02
N GLU A 46 -18.13 -11.01 17.41
CA GLU A 46 -19.24 -11.73 16.80
C GLU A 46 -19.94 -10.93 15.67
N VAL A 47 -19.50 -9.69 15.42
CA VAL A 47 -20.12 -8.78 14.43
C VAL A 47 -19.58 -9.04 13.03
N HIS A 48 -18.25 -9.12 12.89
CA HIS A 48 -17.61 -9.35 11.60
C HIS A 48 -17.57 -10.85 11.29
N ALA A 49 -18.39 -11.30 10.34
CA ALA A 49 -18.53 -12.72 9.99
C ALA A 49 -18.50 -13.01 8.48
N SER A 50 -18.23 -12.00 7.66
CA SER A 50 -18.22 -12.10 6.20
C SER A 50 -16.94 -12.74 5.71
N TYR A 51 -17.06 -13.82 4.94
CA TYR A 51 -15.96 -14.37 4.15
C TYR A 51 -16.52 -14.91 2.84
N ASP A 52 -16.11 -14.32 1.72
CA ASP A 52 -16.44 -14.85 0.40
C ASP A 52 -15.15 -15.30 -0.30
N PRO A 53 -14.94 -16.62 -0.51
CA PRO A 53 -13.72 -17.13 -1.13
C PRO A 53 -13.50 -16.60 -2.55
N VAL A 54 -14.56 -16.24 -3.28
CA VAL A 54 -14.44 -15.70 -4.63
C VAL A 54 -13.84 -14.29 -4.60
N TYR A 55 -14.30 -13.43 -3.69
CA TYR A 55 -13.75 -12.07 -3.57
C TYR A 55 -12.36 -12.07 -2.95
N VAL A 56 -12.09 -12.94 -1.97
CA VAL A 56 -10.74 -13.11 -1.40
C VAL A 56 -9.75 -13.58 -2.48
N GLN A 57 -10.14 -14.52 -3.33
CA GLN A 57 -9.30 -14.98 -4.44
C GLN A 57 -9.07 -13.88 -5.48
N ARG A 58 -10.08 -13.04 -5.76
CA ARG A 58 -9.93 -11.89 -6.67
C ARG A 58 -8.98 -10.85 -6.10
N PHE A 59 -9.12 -10.51 -4.81
CA PHE A 59 -8.22 -9.59 -4.11
C PHE A 59 -6.78 -10.11 -4.14
N TRP A 60 -6.57 -11.38 -3.81
CA TRP A 60 -5.24 -12.00 -3.89
C TRP A 60 -4.63 -11.92 -5.29
N ARG A 61 -5.44 -12.15 -6.35
CA ARG A 61 -4.96 -12.00 -7.74
C ARG A 61 -4.55 -10.56 -8.05
N ILE A 62 -5.29 -9.57 -7.56
CA ILE A 62 -4.90 -8.15 -7.70
C ILE A 62 -3.55 -7.93 -7.04
N LEU A 63 -3.36 -8.36 -5.79
CA LEU A 63 -2.10 -8.19 -5.07
C LEU A 63 -0.90 -8.83 -5.81
N VAL A 64 -1.03 -10.08 -6.28
CA VAL A 64 0.06 -10.78 -6.98
C VAL A 64 0.38 -10.14 -8.34
N GLN A 65 -0.65 -9.67 -9.06
CA GLN A 65 -0.45 -8.97 -10.33
C GLN A 65 0.21 -7.61 -10.10
N THR A 66 -0.25 -6.84 -9.11
CA THR A 66 0.36 -5.56 -8.75
C THR A 66 1.80 -5.71 -8.28
N ASP A 67 2.10 -6.72 -7.46
CA ASP A 67 3.47 -7.03 -7.03
C ASP A 67 4.41 -7.23 -8.22
N THR A 68 3.97 -7.97 -9.25
CA THR A 68 4.75 -8.17 -10.49
C THR A 68 5.05 -6.83 -11.19
N VAL A 69 4.06 -5.94 -11.29
CA VAL A 69 4.23 -4.62 -11.91
C VAL A 69 5.14 -3.72 -11.07
N LEU A 70 4.96 -3.69 -9.75
CA LEU A 70 5.81 -2.92 -8.85
C LEU A 70 7.27 -3.38 -8.90
N GLN A 71 7.52 -4.69 -8.97
CA GLN A 71 8.87 -5.22 -9.14
C GLN A 71 9.49 -4.80 -10.48
N ARG A 72 8.72 -4.80 -11.56
CA ARG A 72 9.16 -4.31 -12.87
C ARG A 72 9.45 -2.81 -12.82
N TYR A 73 8.54 -2.02 -12.26
CA TYR A 73 8.70 -0.58 -12.04
C TYR A 73 9.95 -0.26 -11.20
N ARG A 74 10.24 -1.02 -10.15
CA ARG A 74 11.44 -0.84 -9.30
C ARG A 74 12.75 -1.16 -10.00
N SER A 75 12.72 -2.02 -11.01
CA SER A 75 13.94 -2.60 -11.61
C SER A 75 15.00 -1.64 -12.16
N PRO A 76 14.68 -0.45 -12.72
CA PRO A 76 15.67 0.52 -13.16
C PRO A 76 16.18 1.43 -12.03
N PHE A 77 15.61 1.38 -10.82
CA PHE A 77 16.03 2.20 -9.69
C PHE A 77 17.26 1.58 -8.98
N LEU A 78 18.34 2.34 -8.90
CA LEU A 78 19.64 1.93 -8.34
C LEU A 78 19.79 2.25 -6.84
N GLY A 79 18.96 3.16 -6.32
CA GLY A 79 19.00 3.59 -4.93
C GLY A 79 18.37 2.60 -3.94
N LYS A 80 18.32 3.01 -2.67
CA LYS A 80 17.63 2.27 -1.62
C LYS A 80 16.12 2.25 -1.89
N SER A 81 15.52 1.08 -1.78
CA SER A 81 14.07 0.89 -1.89
C SER A 81 13.61 -0.21 -0.93
N SER A 82 12.34 -0.17 -0.56
CA SER A 82 11.70 -1.28 0.16
C SER A 82 11.51 -2.48 -0.79
N PRO A 83 11.37 -3.70 -0.25
CA PRO A 83 10.58 -4.73 -0.91
C PRO A 83 9.12 -4.25 -1.14
N VAL A 84 8.37 -4.99 -1.94
CA VAL A 84 6.91 -4.79 -2.02
C VAL A 84 6.30 -5.32 -0.72
N HIS A 85 5.66 -4.44 0.06
CA HIS A 85 5.12 -4.75 1.38
C HIS A 85 3.59 -4.70 1.36
N PHE A 86 2.97 -5.55 2.18
CA PHE A 86 1.55 -5.43 2.50
C PHE A 86 1.40 -4.88 3.91
N PHE A 87 0.78 -3.71 4.05
CA PHE A 87 0.53 -3.06 5.33
C PHE A 87 -0.85 -3.44 5.85
N TRP A 88 -0.91 -4.03 7.04
CA TRP A 88 -2.16 -4.54 7.60
C TRP A 88 -3.12 -3.46 8.10
N GLY A 89 -2.62 -2.34 8.62
CA GLY A 89 -3.49 -1.26 9.14
C GLY A 89 -4.23 -0.49 8.07
N SER A 90 -3.52 -0.05 7.05
CA SER A 90 -4.08 0.63 5.86
C SER A 90 -4.62 -0.35 4.83
N PHE A 91 -4.27 -1.64 4.96
CA PHE A 91 -4.71 -2.74 4.11
C PHE A 91 -4.32 -2.56 2.64
N ASP A 92 -3.10 -2.08 2.39
CA ASP A 92 -2.57 -1.73 1.08
C ASP A 92 -1.24 -2.43 0.77
N LEU A 93 -0.93 -2.49 -0.51
CA LEU A 93 0.34 -2.96 -1.04
C LEU A 93 1.18 -1.76 -1.42
N ALA A 94 2.45 -1.69 -1.00
CA ALA A 94 3.30 -0.53 -1.20
C ALA A 94 4.72 -0.91 -1.65
N LEU A 95 5.30 -0.02 -2.43
CA LEU A 95 6.72 0.03 -2.76
C LEU A 95 7.22 1.47 -2.55
N THR A 96 8.32 1.62 -1.83
CA THR A 96 8.91 2.91 -1.51
C THR A 96 10.34 2.99 -2.05
N VAL A 97 10.66 4.12 -2.70
CA VAL A 97 12.00 4.48 -3.15
C VAL A 97 12.49 5.70 -2.38
N PHE A 98 13.78 5.78 -2.10
CA PHE A 98 14.37 6.83 -1.27
C PHE A 98 15.40 7.65 -2.03
N SER A 99 15.41 8.97 -1.83
CA SER A 99 16.41 9.86 -2.42
C SER A 99 17.81 9.68 -1.82
N GLY A 100 17.86 9.16 -0.59
CA GLY A 100 19.08 9.08 0.23
C GLY A 100 19.30 10.29 1.14
N ARG A 101 18.51 11.36 1.00
CA ARG A 101 18.55 12.53 1.90
C ARG A 101 17.58 12.36 3.07
N GLY A 102 17.91 12.99 4.19
CA GLY A 102 16.99 13.10 5.34
C GLY A 102 15.82 14.03 5.01
N ALA A 103 14.64 13.71 5.52
CA ALA A 103 13.46 14.56 5.42
C ALA A 103 13.32 15.47 6.66
N PRO A 104 12.62 16.61 6.55
CA PRO A 104 12.27 17.42 7.71
C PRO A 104 11.37 16.64 8.67
N GLU A 105 11.54 16.83 9.98
CA GLU A 105 10.74 16.11 10.97
C GLU A 105 9.24 16.48 10.86
N ARG A 106 8.36 15.47 10.87
CA ARG A 106 6.91 15.67 10.99
C ARG A 106 6.56 16.09 12.41
N GLN A 107 6.26 17.36 12.63
CA GLN A 107 5.86 17.86 13.95
C GLN A 107 4.60 17.13 14.45
N GLY A 108 4.68 16.62 15.68
CA GLY A 108 3.57 15.91 16.33
C GLY A 108 3.36 14.47 15.85
N ALA A 109 4.22 13.94 14.96
CA ALA A 109 4.21 12.54 14.61
C ALA A 109 4.64 11.66 15.80
N ASP A 110 4.04 10.48 15.93
CA ASP A 110 4.52 9.48 16.87
C ASP A 110 5.88 8.92 16.43
N ARG A 111 6.56 8.21 17.33
CA ARG A 111 7.91 7.69 17.09
C ARG A 111 7.99 6.76 15.88
N ILE A 112 6.95 5.97 15.59
CA ILE A 112 6.96 5.05 14.45
C ILE A 112 6.88 5.86 13.16
N THR A 113 5.97 6.84 13.11
CA THR A 113 5.84 7.75 11.97
C THR A 113 7.10 8.58 11.74
N GLN A 114 7.76 9.07 12.79
CA GLN A 114 9.02 9.80 12.67
C GLN A 114 10.14 8.96 12.02
N GLU A 115 10.26 7.70 12.41
CA GLU A 115 11.25 6.79 11.84
C GLU A 115 10.90 6.40 10.40
N ALA A 116 9.62 6.09 10.15
CA ALA A 116 9.12 5.72 8.82
C ALA A 116 9.37 6.83 7.79
N TYR A 117 9.17 8.09 8.19
CA TYR A 117 9.34 9.28 7.34
C TYR A 117 10.61 10.06 7.67
N SER A 118 11.68 9.38 8.11
CA SER A 118 12.97 10.03 8.44
C SER A 118 13.76 10.49 7.20
N HIS A 119 13.44 9.94 6.03
CA HIS A 119 14.13 10.22 4.76
C HIS A 119 13.13 10.66 3.71
N GLU A 120 13.62 11.38 2.70
CA GLU A 120 12.79 11.72 1.55
C GLU A 120 12.46 10.44 0.77
N GLU A 121 11.19 10.29 0.44
CA GLU A 121 10.66 9.08 -0.18
C GLU A 121 9.58 9.38 -1.20
N ILE A 122 9.43 8.44 -2.14
CA ILE A 122 8.27 8.34 -3.02
C ILE A 122 7.72 6.93 -2.79
N SER A 123 6.49 6.85 -2.32
CA SER A 123 5.80 5.59 -2.11
C SER A 123 4.66 5.47 -3.11
N CYS A 124 4.40 4.25 -3.57
CA CYS A 124 3.32 3.96 -4.50
C CYS A 124 2.80 2.55 -4.29
N GLY A 125 1.55 2.31 -4.67
CA GLY A 125 0.91 1.09 -4.26
C GLY A 125 -0.49 0.86 -4.78
N PHE A 126 -1.14 -0.17 -4.25
CA PHE A 126 -2.55 -0.49 -4.46
C PHE A 126 -3.26 -0.50 -3.11
N TRP A 127 -4.41 0.16 -3.06
CA TRP A 127 -5.27 0.24 -1.89
C TRP A 127 -6.72 -0.09 -2.29
N PRO A 128 -7.41 -0.99 -1.57
CA PRO A 128 -8.80 -1.34 -1.88
C PRO A 128 -9.80 -0.24 -1.55
N GLY A 129 -9.37 0.85 -0.89
CA GLY A 129 -10.22 1.93 -0.43
C GLY A 129 -10.71 1.72 1.01
N ASP A 130 -11.38 2.74 1.53
CA ASP A 130 -12.03 2.74 2.83
C ASP A 130 -13.36 3.53 2.79
N GLU A 131 -13.94 3.83 3.95
CA GLU A 131 -15.17 4.64 4.04
C GLU A 131 -15.01 6.07 3.48
N ARG A 132 -13.81 6.65 3.48
CA ARG A 132 -13.52 8.00 2.98
C ARG A 132 -13.33 8.01 1.48
N PHE A 133 -12.70 6.95 0.96
CA PHE A 133 -12.52 6.75 -0.48
C PHE A 133 -12.94 5.32 -0.84
N PRO A 134 -14.25 5.06 -1.08
CA PRO A 134 -14.80 3.72 -1.25
C PRO A 134 -14.60 3.22 -2.68
N THR A 135 -13.39 3.37 -3.22
CA THR A 135 -13.03 2.96 -4.57
C THR A 135 -11.61 2.40 -4.54
N PRO A 136 -11.38 1.16 -5.00
CA PRO A 136 -10.04 0.63 -5.11
C PRO A 136 -9.21 1.47 -6.07
N ALA A 137 -7.98 1.79 -5.69
CA ALA A 137 -7.11 2.65 -6.47
C ALA A 137 -5.64 2.28 -6.30
N PHE A 138 -4.87 2.65 -7.31
CA PHE A 138 -3.44 2.78 -7.22
C PHE A 138 -3.12 4.19 -6.77
N TYR A 139 -2.12 4.33 -5.91
CA TYR A 139 -1.76 5.60 -5.31
C TYR A 139 -0.25 5.86 -5.45
N SER A 140 0.14 7.13 -5.36
CA SER A 140 1.54 7.52 -5.21
C SER A 140 1.64 8.88 -4.52
N TYR A 141 2.55 8.99 -3.56
CA TYR A 141 2.86 10.24 -2.86
C TYR A 141 4.35 10.49 -2.79
N THR A 142 4.74 11.75 -2.65
CA THR A 142 6.13 12.17 -2.42
C THR A 142 6.21 12.84 -1.06
N TYR A 143 7.19 12.44 -0.26
CA TYR A 143 7.45 13.03 1.04
C TYR A 143 8.90 13.52 1.18
N PRO A 144 9.13 14.77 1.62
CA PRO A 144 8.14 15.84 1.72
C PRO A 144 7.57 16.20 0.33
N GLU A 145 6.32 16.66 0.29
CA GLU A 145 5.70 17.08 -0.97
C GLU A 145 6.45 18.31 -1.53
N PRO A 146 7.05 18.24 -2.74
CA PRO A 146 7.72 19.37 -3.33
C PRO A 146 6.70 20.36 -3.93
N PRO A 147 7.00 21.67 -3.94
CA PRO A 147 6.11 22.67 -4.53
C PRO A 147 5.74 22.35 -6.00
N GLY A 148 4.45 22.44 -6.31
CA GLY A 148 3.93 22.21 -7.67
C GLY A 148 3.60 20.75 -8.00
N LEU A 149 3.81 19.81 -7.06
CA LEU A 149 3.52 18.39 -7.30
C LEU A 149 2.06 18.18 -7.72
N GLY A 150 1.11 18.65 -6.92
CA GLY A 150 -0.33 18.45 -7.18
C GLY A 150 -0.88 19.13 -8.45
N THR A 151 -0.07 19.92 -9.15
CA THR A 151 -0.42 20.56 -10.44
C THR A 151 0.34 19.97 -11.63
N THR A 152 1.22 19.00 -11.39
CA THR A 152 2.02 18.37 -12.46
C THR A 152 1.18 17.40 -13.26
N SER A 153 1.29 17.46 -14.58
CA SER A 153 0.68 16.48 -15.47
C SER A 153 1.36 15.13 -15.32
N ILE A 154 0.58 14.10 -15.05
CA ILE A 154 1.02 12.71 -14.95
C ILE A 154 0.26 11.84 -15.97
N LEU A 155 0.73 10.62 -16.16
CA LEU A 155 0.08 9.62 -16.99
C LEU A 155 -0.48 8.49 -16.12
N PRO A 156 -1.44 7.69 -16.62
CA PRO A 156 -2.27 7.99 -17.79
C PRO A 156 -3.18 9.20 -17.50
N ALA A 157 -3.83 9.76 -18.54
CA ALA A 157 -4.69 10.94 -18.39
C ALA A 157 -5.89 10.77 -17.43
N ALA A 158 -6.23 9.53 -17.07
CA ALA A 158 -7.25 9.22 -16.08
C ALA A 158 -6.76 9.40 -14.62
N ALA A 159 -5.45 9.44 -14.39
CA ALA A 159 -4.88 9.68 -13.09
C ALA A 159 -5.10 11.14 -12.65
N PHE A 160 -5.23 11.37 -11.35
CA PHE A 160 -5.51 12.68 -10.79
C PHE A 160 -4.84 12.87 -9.42
N TYR A 161 -4.68 14.12 -8.99
CA TYR A 161 -4.19 14.44 -7.65
C TYR A 161 -5.37 14.72 -6.69
N SER A 162 -5.37 14.08 -5.53
CA SER A 162 -6.30 14.39 -4.45
C SER A 162 -5.68 15.44 -3.53
N GLN A 163 -6.20 16.66 -3.56
CA GLN A 163 -5.78 17.74 -2.65
C GLN A 163 -6.12 17.43 -1.18
N GLU A 164 -7.16 16.63 -0.95
CA GLU A 164 -7.58 16.24 0.39
C GLU A 164 -6.59 15.25 1.03
N LEU A 165 -6.09 14.30 0.24
CA LEU A 165 -5.19 13.25 0.73
C LEU A 165 -3.71 13.59 0.53
N GLY A 166 -3.38 14.52 -0.39
CA GLY A 166 -2.00 14.87 -0.72
C GLY A 166 -1.30 13.82 -1.58
N GLU A 167 -2.05 13.11 -2.43
CA GLU A 167 -1.54 11.98 -3.20
C GLU A 167 -2.13 11.92 -4.61
N PHE A 168 -1.41 11.28 -5.53
CA PHE A 168 -1.94 10.90 -6.83
C PHE A 168 -2.72 9.60 -6.73
N PHE A 169 -3.81 9.50 -7.50
CA PHE A 169 -4.64 8.31 -7.62
C PHE A 169 -4.89 7.94 -9.09
N LEU A 170 -4.95 6.64 -9.34
CA LEU A 170 -5.47 6.04 -10.55
C LEU A 170 -6.44 4.92 -10.14
N ARG A 171 -7.73 5.04 -10.50
CA ARG A 171 -8.73 4.07 -10.03
C ARG A 171 -8.48 2.70 -10.64
N TYR A 172 -8.76 1.66 -9.86
CA TYR A 172 -8.62 0.28 -10.31
C TYR A 172 -9.46 0.00 -11.56
N ASP A 173 -10.66 0.57 -11.66
CA ASP A 173 -11.53 0.37 -12.83
C ASP A 173 -10.98 1.00 -14.11
N ASP A 174 -10.25 2.12 -14.02
CA ASP A 174 -9.60 2.74 -15.17
C ASP A 174 -8.46 1.84 -15.69
N VAL A 175 -7.68 1.25 -14.78
CA VAL A 175 -6.63 0.28 -15.11
C VAL A 175 -7.23 -1.00 -15.69
N ARG A 176 -8.25 -1.55 -15.04
CA ARG A 176 -8.93 -2.78 -15.46
C ARG A 176 -9.55 -2.67 -16.85
N SER A 177 -9.99 -1.47 -17.22
CA SER A 177 -10.63 -1.21 -18.52
C SER A 177 -9.64 -0.74 -19.60
N ALA A 178 -8.37 -0.52 -19.25
CA ALA A 178 -7.33 -0.13 -20.20
C ALA A 178 -7.02 -1.25 -21.19
N SER A 179 -6.61 -0.87 -22.40
CA SER A 179 -6.15 -1.82 -23.42
C SER A 179 -4.91 -2.59 -23.00
N SER A 180 -4.07 -1.98 -22.15
CA SER A 180 -2.91 -2.60 -21.52
C SER A 180 -2.83 -2.17 -20.05
N PRO A 181 -3.45 -2.93 -19.13
CA PRO A 181 -3.49 -2.59 -17.70
C PRO A 181 -2.09 -2.46 -17.07
N GLU A 182 -1.18 -3.38 -17.41
CA GLU A 182 0.20 -3.33 -16.92
C GLU A 182 0.93 -2.05 -17.37
N GLN A 183 0.77 -1.68 -18.64
CA GLN A 183 1.41 -0.47 -19.18
C GLN A 183 0.85 0.80 -18.52
N ALA A 184 -0.47 0.87 -18.31
CA ALA A 184 -1.10 1.99 -17.62
C ALA A 184 -0.57 2.16 -16.19
N LEU A 185 -0.32 1.05 -15.47
CA LEU A 185 0.28 1.09 -14.14
C LEU A 185 1.75 1.52 -14.16
N LEU A 186 2.54 0.99 -15.11
CA LEU A 186 3.94 1.41 -15.26
C LEU A 186 4.04 2.90 -15.58
N GLU A 187 3.17 3.41 -16.46
CA GLU A 187 3.09 4.84 -16.78
C GLU A 187 2.70 5.69 -15.57
N PHE A 188 1.74 5.20 -14.76
CA PHE A 188 1.35 5.86 -13.53
C PHE A 188 2.50 5.97 -12.54
N PHE A 189 3.08 4.84 -12.13
CA PHE A 189 4.17 4.84 -11.16
C PHE A 189 5.40 5.59 -11.66
N GLN A 190 5.75 5.46 -12.95
CA GLN A 190 6.88 6.17 -13.53
C GLN A 190 6.64 7.68 -13.59
N SER A 191 5.47 8.13 -14.05
CA SER A 191 5.21 9.57 -14.20
C SER A 191 5.06 10.29 -12.85
N THR A 192 4.50 9.63 -11.83
CA THR A 192 4.45 10.19 -10.47
C THR A 192 5.83 10.24 -9.83
N TYR A 193 6.65 9.21 -10.04
CA TYR A 193 8.06 9.22 -9.62
C TYR A 193 8.84 10.34 -10.30
N GLU A 194 8.73 10.50 -11.62
CA GLU A 194 9.41 11.55 -12.36
C GLU A 194 9.00 12.94 -11.89
N ALA A 195 7.70 13.15 -11.63
CA ALA A 195 7.19 14.39 -11.07
C ALA A 195 7.80 14.68 -9.68
N GLY A 196 7.71 13.72 -8.76
CA GLY A 196 8.23 13.83 -7.39
C GLY A 196 9.75 14.02 -7.34
N ALA A 197 10.51 13.18 -8.05
CA ALA A 197 11.97 13.20 -8.05
C ALA A 197 12.53 14.46 -8.74
N THR A 198 11.88 14.95 -9.80
CA THR A 198 12.32 16.17 -10.50
C THR A 198 12.04 17.42 -9.66
N LEU A 199 10.81 17.58 -9.16
CA LEU A 199 10.45 18.73 -8.32
C LEU A 199 11.17 18.71 -6.97
N GLY A 200 11.40 17.52 -6.41
CA GLY A 200 12.20 17.29 -5.21
C GLY A 200 13.71 17.38 -5.45
N GLN A 201 14.17 17.63 -6.66
CA GLN A 201 15.60 17.75 -7.00
C GLN A 201 16.44 16.53 -6.54
N TRP A 202 15.92 15.33 -6.74
CA TRP A 202 16.67 14.09 -6.46
C TRP A 202 17.82 13.93 -7.46
N ASP A 203 18.90 13.25 -7.04
CA ASP A 203 20.02 12.90 -7.92
C ASP A 203 19.63 11.73 -8.84
N ARG A 204 18.78 12.01 -9.83
CA ARG A 204 18.23 11.03 -10.76
C ARG A 204 19.32 10.30 -11.55
N GLU A 205 20.45 10.96 -11.85
CA GLU A 205 21.56 10.32 -12.53
C GLU A 205 22.22 9.21 -11.69
N ALA A 206 22.32 9.39 -10.38
CA ALA A 206 22.83 8.37 -9.47
C ALA A 206 21.79 7.30 -9.13
N LEU A 207 20.50 7.65 -9.19
CA LEU A 207 19.39 6.79 -8.77
C LEU A 207 18.78 5.96 -9.91
N GLU A 208 19.03 6.27 -11.17
CA GLU A 208 18.40 5.62 -12.32
C GLU A 208 19.40 4.90 -13.21
N ARG A 209 19.05 3.70 -13.64
CA ARG A 209 19.82 2.95 -14.62
C ARG A 209 19.72 3.64 -15.98
N ARG A 210 20.86 4.13 -16.49
CA ARG A 210 20.96 4.66 -17.85
C ARG A 210 20.56 3.59 -18.87
N VAL A 211 19.58 3.91 -19.71
CA VAL A 211 19.27 3.11 -20.91
C VAL A 211 20.48 3.21 -21.83
N ARG A 212 21.12 2.08 -22.09
CA ARG A 212 22.20 1.98 -23.08
C ARG A 212 21.62 1.70 -24.45
#